data_AF-A0A9P0PYU5-F1
#
_entry.id   AF-A0A9P0PYU5-F1
#
_cell.length_a   1.000
_cell.length_b   1.000
_cell.length_c   1.000
_cell.angle_alpha   90.00
_cell.angle_beta   90.00
_cell.angle_gamma   90.00
#
_symmetry.space_group_name_H-M   'P 1'
#
loop_
_entity.id
_entity.type
_entity.pdbx_description
1 polymer ?
#
loop_
_entity_poly.entity_id
_entity_poly.type
_entity_poly.pdbx_seq_one_letter_code
_entity_poly.pdbx_strand_id
1 'polypeptide(L)'
;MPHVDILFSQLQKRKTEPAQVKTAIDSFEKCLVDVRNKIDDIINEANSICTEPQGNKRRRHNNSSYDHRVAALEVCDNIVNSANEKLQLKDHLVAASLFSPRTLWRILW
;
A
#
# COMPACT_ATOMS: atom_id res chain seq x y z
N MET A 1 9.72 25.63 -17.68
CA MET A 1 8.37 25.51 -18.31
C MET A 1 7.41 25.92 -17.22
N PRO A 2 6.85 27.13 -17.24
CA PRO A 2 6.32 27.77 -16.02
C PRO A 2 5.21 26.96 -15.33
N HIS A 3 4.37 26.26 -16.09
CA HIS A 3 3.33 25.38 -15.54
C HIS A 3 3.89 24.17 -14.79
N VAL A 4 5.00 23.61 -15.26
CA VAL A 4 5.69 22.49 -14.60
C VAL A 4 6.34 22.98 -13.31
N ASP A 5 6.91 24.18 -13.30
CA ASP A 5 7.56 24.78 -12.14
C ASP A 5 6.54 25.13 -11.03
N ILE A 6 5.37 25.65 -11.41
CA ILE A 6 4.25 25.91 -10.49
C ILE A 6 3.73 24.60 -9.89
N LEU A 7 3.49 23.58 -10.73
CA LEU A 7 3.02 22.28 -10.27
C LEU A 7 4.04 21.62 -9.34
N PHE A 8 5.32 21.68 -9.69
CA PHE A 8 6.41 21.17 -8.86
C PHE A 8 6.43 21.87 -7.50
N SER A 9 6.28 23.19 -7.45
CA SER A 9 6.26 23.95 -6.19
C SER A 9 5.06 23.60 -5.29
N GLN A 10 3.92 23.23 -5.89
CA GLN A 10 2.70 22.85 -5.18
C GLN A 10 2.76 21.40 -4.68
N LEU A 11 3.33 20.49 -5.47
CA LEU A 11 3.48 19.08 -5.12
C LEU A 11 4.65 18.84 -4.16
N GLN A 12 5.70 19.67 -4.22
CA GLN A 12 6.83 19.61 -3.33
C GLN A 12 6.47 20.15 -1.94
N LYS A 13 5.74 19.34 -1.16
CA LYS A 13 5.66 19.55 0.29
C LYS A 13 7.08 19.44 0.86
N ARG A 14 7.69 20.57 1.22
CA ARG A 14 9.08 20.66 1.72
C ARG A 14 9.35 19.90 3.01
N LYS A 15 8.32 19.49 3.74
CA LYS A 15 8.43 18.79 5.02
C LYS A 15 7.49 17.59 5.03
N THR A 16 7.99 16.46 4.56
CA THR A 16 7.36 15.19 4.88
C THR A 16 7.85 14.81 6.28
N GLU A 17 7.03 15.08 7.30
CA GLU A 17 7.38 14.78 8.68
C GLU A 17 7.65 13.27 8.81
N PRO A 18 8.85 12.86 9.24
CA PRO A 18 9.21 11.44 9.32
C PRO A 18 8.19 10.62 10.14
N ALA A 19 7.62 11.21 11.19
CA ALA A 19 6.58 10.59 11.99
C ALA A 19 5.30 10.30 11.17
N GLN A 20 4.87 11.21 10.29
CA GLN A 20 3.69 11.01 9.44
C GLN A 20 3.93 9.94 8.39
N VAL A 21 5.13 9.92 7.80
CA VAL A 21 5.53 8.87 6.84
C VAL A 21 5.53 7.51 7.53
N LYS A 22 6.10 7.42 8.73
CA LYS A 22 6.10 6.18 9.52
C LYS A 22 4.67 5.70 9.81
N THR A 23 3.80 6.58 10.30
CA THR A 23 2.39 6.22 10.57
C THR A 23 1.66 5.77 9.31
N ALA A 24 1.89 6.40 8.16
CA ALA A 24 1.29 6.00 6.89
C ALA A 24 1.80 4.62 6.45
N ILE A 25 3.11 4.35 6.59
CA ILE A 25 3.71 3.04 6.32
C ILE A 25 3.11 1.96 7.23
N ASP A 26 3.05 2.22 8.54
CA ASP A 26 2.51 1.27 9.52
C ASP A 26 1.02 0.98 9.25
N SER A 27 0.25 2.00 8.85
CA SER A 27 -1.16 1.84 8.48
C SER A 27 -1.33 1.04 7.20
N PHE A 28 -0.47 1.28 6.20
CA PHE A 28 -0.46 0.53 4.95
C PHE A 28 -0.15 -0.95 5.17
N GLU A 29 0.84 -1.27 6.01
CA GLU A 29 1.19 -2.65 6.37
C GLU A 29 0.03 -3.36 7.08
N LYS A 30 -0.64 -2.69 8.02
CA LYS A 30 -1.84 -3.23 8.68
C LYS A 30 -2.95 -3.53 7.68
N CYS A 31 -3.26 -2.59 6.78
CA CYS A 31 -4.27 -2.80 5.75
C CYS A 31 -3.94 -4.00 4.85
N LEU A 32 -2.67 -4.19 4.49
CA LEU A 32 -2.26 -5.34 3.68
C LEU A 32 -2.48 -6.68 4.40
N VAL A 33 -2.12 -6.75 5.68
CA VAL A 33 -2.37 -7.95 6.51
C VAL A 33 -3.87 -8.21 6.64
N ASP A 34 -4.66 -7.18 6.86
CA ASP A 34 -6.12 -7.31 6.95
C ASP A 34 -6.75 -7.81 5.66
N VAL A 35 -6.33 -7.30 4.51
CA VAL A 35 -6.79 -7.77 3.19
C VAL A 35 -6.37 -9.23 2.96
N ARG A 36 -5.14 -9.60 3.33
CA ARG A 36 -4.67 -10.99 3.20
C ARG A 36 -5.49 -11.95 4.06
N ASN A 37 -5.83 -11.56 5.29
CA ASN A 37 -6.62 -12.39 6.20
C ASN A 37 -8.07 -12.54 5.75
N LYS A 38 -8.63 -11.53 5.06
CA LYS A 38 -10.00 -11.52 4.54
C LYS A 38 -10.12 -11.99 3.10
N ILE A 39 -9.04 -12.55 2.52
CA ILE A 39 -9.00 -12.85 1.09
C ILE A 39 -10.06 -13.89 0.70
N ASP A 40 -10.34 -14.85 1.59
CA ASP A 40 -11.36 -15.88 1.36
C ASP A 40 -12.76 -15.26 1.31
N ASP A 41 -13.06 -14.29 2.18
CA ASP A 41 -14.34 -13.56 2.17
C ASP A 41 -14.50 -12.72 0.89
N ILE A 42 -13.44 -12.03 0.47
CA ILE A 42 -13.41 -11.22 -0.77
C ILE A 42 -13.66 -12.09 -2.01
N ILE A 43 -13.05 -13.28 -2.05
CA ILE A 43 -13.25 -14.23 -3.16
C ILE A 43 -14.68 -14.77 -3.17
N ASN A 44 -15.22 -15.09 -1.99
CA ASN A 44 -16.60 -15.56 -1.86
C ASN A 44 -17.62 -14.49 -2.26
N GLU A 45 -17.40 -13.23 -1.88
CA GLU A 45 -18.21 -12.08 -2.29
C GLU A 45 -18.13 -11.88 -3.82
N ALA A 46 -16.93 -11.89 -4.40
CA ALA A 46 -16.73 -11.75 -5.85
C ALA A 46 -17.46 -12.86 -6.64
N ASN A 47 -17.37 -14.11 -6.17
CA ASN A 47 -18.07 -15.24 -6.76
C ASN A 47 -19.60 -15.10 -6.65
N SER A 48 -20.10 -14.53 -5.55
CA SER A 48 -21.54 -14.30 -5.31
C SER A 48 -22.11 -13.15 -6.15
N ILE A 49 -21.29 -12.19 -6.57
CA ILE A 49 -21.68 -11.10 -7.47
C ILE A 49 -21.74 -11.59 -8.93
N CYS A 50 -20.98 -12.63 -9.29
CA CYS A 50 -20.96 -13.19 -10.65
C CYS A 50 -22.11 -14.17 -11.00
N THR A 51 -23.09 -14.35 -10.11
CA THR A 51 -24.25 -15.24 -10.31
C THR A 51 -25.44 -14.63 -11.04
N GLU A 52 -25.25 -13.58 -11.85
CA GLU A 52 -26.28 -13.13 -12.81
C GLU A 52 -26.33 -14.06 -14.06
N PRO A 53 -27.51 -14.35 -14.63
CA PRO A 53 -27.67 -15.37 -15.67
C PRO A 53 -26.89 -14.97 -16.92
N GLN A 54 -25.87 -15.76 -17.25
CA GLN A 54 -25.00 -15.56 -18.41
C GLN A 54 -25.79 -15.65 -19.72
N GLY A 55 -26.24 -14.50 -20.23
CA GLY A 55 -26.50 -14.31 -21.64
C GLY A 55 -25.20 -14.41 -22.43
N ASN A 56 -24.93 -15.59 -23.00
CA ASN A 56 -24.03 -15.84 -24.13
C ASN A 56 -22.70 -15.05 -24.15
N LYS A 57 -21.70 -15.48 -23.37
CA LYS A 57 -20.29 -15.24 -23.75
C LYS A 57 -19.42 -16.41 -23.29
N ARG A 58 -18.93 -17.15 -24.30
CA ARG A 58 -17.92 -18.22 -24.27
C ARG A 58 -17.28 -18.42 -22.89
N ARG A 59 -17.71 -19.47 -22.18
CA ARG A 59 -17.01 -20.05 -21.03
C ARG A 59 -15.57 -20.37 -21.45
N ARG A 60 -14.62 -19.48 -21.14
CA ARG A 60 -13.22 -19.85 -21.09
C ARG A 60 -13.03 -20.62 -19.79
N HIS A 61 -12.86 -21.93 -19.95
CA HIS A 61 -12.16 -22.88 -19.10
C HIS A 61 -12.12 -22.57 -17.59
N ASN A 62 -12.79 -23.43 -16.81
CA ASN A 62 -12.56 -23.71 -15.39
C ASN A 62 -11.15 -23.28 -14.92
N ASN A 63 -11.02 -22.09 -14.37
CA ASN A 63 -10.01 -21.82 -13.38
C ASN A 63 -10.75 -21.90 -12.05
N SER A 64 -10.40 -22.92 -11.28
CA SER A 64 -11.02 -23.24 -10.00
C SER A 64 -11.02 -21.99 -9.11
N SER A 65 -11.99 -21.84 -8.21
CA SER A 65 -11.93 -20.81 -7.16
C SER A 65 -10.58 -20.84 -6.40
N TYR A 66 -9.93 -22.00 -6.39
CA TYR A 66 -8.56 -22.22 -5.93
C TYR A 66 -7.51 -21.42 -6.72
N ASP A 67 -7.59 -21.35 -8.05
CA ASP A 67 -6.63 -20.62 -8.89
C ASP A 67 -6.75 -19.11 -8.69
N HIS A 68 -7.98 -18.60 -8.52
CA HIS A 68 -8.21 -17.19 -8.16
C HIS A 68 -7.63 -16.86 -6.79
N ARG A 69 -7.77 -17.78 -5.84
CA ARG A 69 -7.19 -17.62 -4.50
C ARG A 69 -5.67 -17.58 -4.51
N VAL A 70 -5.04 -18.50 -5.24
CA VAL A 70 -3.58 -18.53 -5.38
C VAL A 70 -3.07 -17.25 -6.05
N ALA A 71 -3.72 -16.80 -7.13
CA ALA A 71 -3.35 -15.55 -7.80
C ALA A 71 -3.54 -14.32 -6.90
N ALA A 72 -4.64 -14.24 -6.13
CA ALA A 72 -4.87 -13.12 -5.22
C ALA A 72 -3.83 -13.08 -4.10
N LEU A 73 -3.47 -14.23 -3.53
CA LEU A 73 -2.41 -14.33 -2.54
C LEU A 73 -1.04 -13.92 -3.11
N GLU A 74 -0.72 -14.37 -4.32
CA GLU A 74 0.52 -14.01 -5.01
C GLU A 74 0.61 -12.49 -5.27
N VAL A 75 -0.51 -11.86 -5.66
CA VAL A 75 -0.57 -10.40 -5.82
C VAL A 75 -0.36 -9.70 -4.48
N CYS A 76 -0.99 -10.15 -3.40
CA CYS A 76 -0.76 -9.61 -2.06
C CYS A 76 0.71 -9.76 -1.64
N ASP A 77 1.31 -10.92 -1.87
CA ASP A 77 2.73 -11.19 -1.57
C ASP A 77 3.67 -10.28 -2.36
N ASN A 78 3.40 -10.09 -3.66
CA ASN A 78 4.19 -9.20 -4.51
C ASN A 78 4.09 -7.73 -4.06
N ILE A 79 2.90 -7.28 -3.66
CA ILE A 79 2.72 -5.92 -3.13
C ILE A 79 3.46 -5.74 -1.81
N VAL A 80 3.38 -6.73 -0.90
CA VAL A 80 4.11 -6.71 0.38
C VAL A 80 5.62 -6.68 0.14
N ASN A 81 6.14 -7.52 -0.75
CA ASN A 81 7.56 -7.55 -1.08
C ASN A 81 8.03 -6.23 -1.70
N SER A 82 7.29 -5.69 -2.67
CA SER A 82 7.63 -4.41 -3.29
C SER A 82 7.56 -3.24 -2.28
N ALA A 83 6.60 -3.29 -1.36
CA ALA A 83 6.51 -2.33 -0.28
C ALA A 83 7.72 -2.44 0.66
N ASN A 84 8.10 -3.65 1.08
CA ASN A 84 9.28 -3.87 1.92
C ASN A 84 10.56 -3.37 1.24
N GLU A 85 10.78 -3.68 -0.04
CA GLU A 85 11.95 -3.21 -0.79
C GLU A 85 12.01 -1.67 -0.87
N LYS A 86 10.89 -1.02 -1.17
CA LYS A 86 10.82 0.45 -1.30
C LYS A 86 10.86 1.16 0.05
N LEU A 87 10.42 0.49 1.12
CA LEU A 87 10.34 1.03 2.47
C LEU A 87 11.50 0.55 3.36
N GLN A 88 12.48 -0.19 2.84
CA GLN A 88 13.73 -0.53 3.54
C GLN A 88 14.50 0.70 4.05
N LEU A 89 14.18 1.90 3.57
CA LEU A 89 14.66 3.17 4.10
C LEU A 89 14.16 3.53 5.52
N LYS A 90 13.37 2.66 6.19
CA LYS A 90 12.88 2.84 7.57
C LYS A 90 13.99 3.27 8.55
N ASP A 91 15.19 2.71 8.45
CA ASP A 91 16.31 3.05 9.33
C ASP A 91 16.80 4.49 9.15
N HIS A 92 16.82 4.98 7.91
CA HIS A 92 17.13 6.38 7.60
C HIS A 92 16.00 7.33 8.01
N LEU A 93 14.76 6.86 8.04
CA LEU A 93 13.60 7.65 8.46
C LEU A 93 13.60 7.89 9.99
N VAL A 94 14.01 6.88 10.76
CA VAL A 94 14.26 7.00 12.21
C VAL A 94 15.44 7.95 12.46
N ALA A 95 16.56 7.80 11.74
CA ALA A 95 17.69 8.71 11.85
C ALA A 95 17.29 10.16 11.50
N ALA A 96 16.53 10.39 10.43
CA ALA A 96 16.01 11.70 10.06
C ALA A 96 15.07 12.30 11.13
N SER A 97 14.31 11.47 11.85
CA SER A 97 13.49 11.94 12.97
C SER A 97 14.31 12.43 14.17
N LEU A 98 15.52 11.90 14.37
CA LEU A 98 16.45 12.36 15.42
C LEU A 98 17.05 13.74 15.11
N PHE A 99 17.28 14.05 13.82
CA PHE A 99 17.75 15.35 13.35
C PHE A 99 16.63 16.37 13.12
N SER A 100 15.37 16.03 13.40
CA SER A 100 14.26 16.97 13.27
C SER A 100 14.41 18.08 14.32
N PRO A 101 14.38 19.38 13.94
CA PRO A 101 14.74 20.50 14.80
C PRO A 101 13.85 20.68 16.05
N ARG A 102 12.83 19.84 16.27
CA ARG A 102 12.02 19.85 17.50
C ARG A 102 12.74 19.28 18.72
N THR A 103 13.77 18.44 18.57
CA THR A 103 14.52 17.85 19.70
C THR A 103 15.70 18.69 20.16
N LEU A 104 16.26 19.56 19.30
CA LEU A 104 17.41 20.39 19.64
C LEU A 104 17.10 21.52 20.65
N TRP A 105 15.84 21.95 20.76
CA TRP A 105 15.44 22.97 21.74
C TRP A 105 15.31 22.44 23.17
N ARG A 106 15.34 21.12 23.41
CA ARG A 106 15.28 20.54 24.77
C ARG A 106 16.65 20.21 25.36
N ILE A 107 17.74 20.40 24.62
CA ILE A 107 19.11 20.08 25.09
C ILE A 107 19.92 21.36 25.38
N LEU A 108 19.36 22.54 25.09
CA LEU A 108 20.03 23.84 25.25
C LEU A 108 19.41 24.76 26.32
N TRP A 109 18.58 24.22 27.22
CA TRP A 109 18.21 24.92 28.45
C TRP A 109 17.96 23.95 29.61
#